data_AF-A0A3Q8I1M5-F1
#
_entry.id   AF-A0A3Q8I1M5-F1
#
_cell.length_a   1.000
_cell.length_b   1.000
_cell.length_c   1.000
_cell.angle_alpha   90.00
_cell.angle_beta   90.00
_cell.angle_gamma   90.00
#
_symmetry.space_group_name_H-M   'P 1'
#
loop_
_entity.id
_entity.type
_entity.pdbx_description
1 polymer ?
#
loop_
_entity_poly.entity_id
_entity_poly.type
_entity_poly.pdbx_seq_one_letter_code
_entity_poly.pdbx_strand_id
1 'polypeptide(L)' 'MASAARTTGVVYERRRPEKTTLYEIVRDNVETLYGAIDDGAIAVRIPKHAKKELEAYRDCGLLCRGFARLRC' A
#
# COMPACT_ATOMS: atom_id res chain seq x y z
N MET A 1 7.28 8.64 -46.42
CA MET A 1 6.56 7.49 -45.84
C MET A 1 7.34 7.05 -44.61
N ALA A 2 6.85 6.99 -43.37
CA ALA A 2 5.53 7.19 -42.77
C ALA A 2 5.69 8.01 -41.46
N SER A 3 4.72 8.87 -41.16
CA SER A 3 4.68 9.66 -39.94
C SER A 3 4.20 8.78 -38.77
N ALA A 4 4.97 8.71 -37.69
CA ALA A 4 4.55 8.03 -36.47
C ALA A 4 3.41 8.84 -35.81
N ALA A 5 2.22 8.26 -35.76
CA ALA A 5 1.09 8.85 -35.06
C ALA A 5 1.46 9.02 -33.58
N ARG A 6 1.45 10.26 -33.09
CA ARG A 6 1.62 10.54 -31.66
C ARG A 6 0.40 10.03 -30.92
N THR A 7 0.58 8.97 -30.13
CA THR A 7 -0.45 8.47 -29.21
C THR A 7 -0.63 9.52 -28.12
N THR A 8 -1.71 10.31 -28.18
CA THR A 8 -2.11 11.25 -27.12
C THR A 8 -2.81 10.51 -25.97
N GLY A 9 -2.30 9.33 -25.61
CA GLY A 9 -2.82 8.51 -24.52
C GLY A 9 -2.14 8.87 -23.22
N VAL A 10 -2.88 8.86 -22.11
CA VAL A 10 -2.30 8.92 -20.77
C VAL A 10 -1.36 7.72 -20.61
N VAL A 11 -0.06 7.97 -20.44
CA VAL A 11 0.90 6.91 -20.13
C VAL A 11 0.69 6.53 -18.67
N TYR A 12 0.31 5.28 -18.43
CA TYR A 12 0.16 4.77 -17.08
C TYR A 12 1.51 4.80 -16.36
N GLU A 13 1.59 5.59 -15.29
CA GLU A 13 2.70 5.52 -14.34
C GLU A 13 2.36 4.61 -13.17
N ARG A 14 3.37 3.83 -12.72
CA ARG A 14 3.24 2.97 -11.54
C ARG A 14 2.88 3.82 -10.32
N ARG A 15 1.83 3.43 -9.59
CA ARG A 15 1.51 3.99 -8.27
C ARG A 15 2.65 3.70 -7.27
N ARG A 16 3.01 4.69 -6.47
CA ARG A 16 4.08 4.62 -5.46
C ARG A 16 3.55 4.83 -4.03
N PRO A 17 2.67 3.94 -3.52
CA PRO A 17 2.11 4.09 -2.17
C PRO A 17 3.21 4.16 -1.11
N GLU A 18 4.36 3.53 -1.34
CA GLU A 18 5.53 3.53 -0.45
C GLU A 18 6.14 4.93 -0.21
N LYS A 19 5.72 5.93 -0.98
CA LYS A 19 6.14 7.34 -0.87
C LYS A 19 5.06 8.25 -0.29
N THR A 20 3.95 7.68 0.19
CA THR A 20 2.85 8.45 0.76
C THR A 20 2.97 8.54 2.27
N THR A 21 2.52 9.66 2.85
CA THR A 21 2.53 9.88 4.30
C THR A 21 1.76 8.79 5.07
N LEU A 22 0.64 8.30 4.52
CA LEU A 22 -0.11 7.21 5.16
C LEU A 22 0.72 5.92 5.26
N TYR A 23 1.45 5.58 4.20
CA TYR A 23 2.32 4.41 4.21
C TYR A 23 3.43 4.55 5.25
N GLU A 24 4.06 5.71 5.36
CA GLU A 24 5.09 5.98 6.37
C GLU A 24 4.54 5.77 7.79
N ILE A 25 3.37 6.35 8.10
CA ILE A 25 2.74 6.20 9.41
C ILE A 25 2.43 4.72 9.71
N VAL A 26 1.82 3.99 8.76
CA VAL A 26 1.47 2.59 8.97
C VAL A 26 2.74 1.74 9.14
N ARG A 27 3.73 1.89 8.25
CA ARG A 27 5.00 1.16 8.31
C ARG A 27 5.69 1.32 9.66
N ASP A 28 5.69 2.54 10.21
CA ASP A 28 6.44 2.90 11.40
C ASP A 28 5.70 2.60 12.71
N ASN A 29 4.36 2.48 12.71
CA ASN A 29 3.56 2.40 13.94
C ASN A 29 2.66 1.16 14.06
N VAL A 30 2.45 0.38 13.00
CA VAL A 30 1.43 -0.70 13.02
C VAL A 30 1.73 -1.79 14.06
N GLU A 31 2.99 -2.17 14.25
CA GLU A 31 3.38 -3.16 15.25
C GLU A 31 3.20 -2.63 16.67
N THR A 32 3.52 -1.34 16.90
CA THR A 32 3.30 -0.67 18.19
C THR A 32 1.82 -0.59 18.53
N LEU A 33 0.96 -0.34 17.53
CA LEU A 33 -0.50 -0.37 17.72
C LEU A 33 -0.98 -1.76 18.14
N TYR A 34 -0.47 -2.83 17.51
CA TYR A 34 -0.83 -4.19 17.88
C TYR A 34 -0.37 -4.54 19.30
N GLY A 35 0.87 -4.21 19.67
CA GLY A 35 1.37 -4.41 21.03
C GLY A 35 0.53 -3.66 22.07
N ALA A 36 0.19 -2.39 21.82
CA ALA A 36 -0.62 -1.60 22.75
C ALA A 36 -2.05 -2.16 22.94
N ILE A 37 -2.61 -2.81 21.92
CA ILE A 37 -3.91 -3.50 22.03
C ILE A 37 -3.75 -4.80 22.82
N ASP A 38 -2.72 -5.60 22.50
CA ASP A 38 -2.49 -6.89 23.13
C ASP A 38 -2.13 -6.75 24.63
N ASP A 39 -1.39 -5.70 25.00
CA ASP A 39 -1.03 -5.35 26.38
C ASP A 39 -2.17 -4.65 27.14
N GLY A 40 -3.29 -4.37 26.48
CA GLY A 40 -4.45 -3.71 27.08
C GLY A 40 -4.28 -2.20 27.35
N ALA A 41 -3.20 -1.58 26.86
CA ALA A 41 -2.98 -0.13 26.95
C ALA A 41 -4.02 0.66 26.13
N ILE A 42 -4.56 0.07 25.06
CA ILE A 42 -5.66 0.61 24.28
C ILE A 42 -6.85 -0.36 24.34
N ALA A 43 -7.98 0.12 24.88
CA ALA A 43 -9.21 -0.67 24.99
C ALA A 43 -10.00 -0.73 23.66
N VAL A 44 -9.35 -1.16 22.57
CA VAL A 44 -9.92 -1.33 21.23
C VAL A 44 -9.63 -2.73 20.71
N ARG A 45 -10.53 -3.30 19.91
CA ARG A 45 -10.28 -4.52 19.14
C ARG A 45 -10.24 -4.22 17.65
N ILE A 46 -9.23 -4.73 16.96
CA ILE A 46 -9.16 -4.67 15.49
C ILE A 46 -9.78 -5.95 14.92
N PRO A 47 -10.79 -5.86 14.02
CA PRO A 47 -11.30 -7.02 13.31
C PRO A 47 -10.20 -7.72 12.51
N LYS A 48 -10.27 -9.06 12.39
CA LYS A 48 -9.26 -9.85 11.66
C LYS A 48 -9.00 -9.35 10.23
N HIS A 49 -10.06 -8.93 9.52
CA HIS A 49 -9.91 -8.41 8.17
C HIS A 49 -9.11 -7.10 8.14
N ALA A 50 -9.36 -6.18 9.08
CA ALA A 50 -8.65 -4.90 9.15
C ALA A 50 -7.16 -5.10 9.49
N LYS A 51 -6.83 -6.07 10.36
CA LYS A 51 -5.43 -6.43 10.62
C LYS A 51 -4.73 -6.93 9.35
N LYS A 52 -5.35 -7.86 8.64
CA LYS A 52 -4.84 -8.39 7.36
C LYS A 52 -4.62 -7.30 6.31
N GLU A 53 -5.54 -6.35 6.19
CA GLU A 53 -5.41 -5.25 5.23
C GLU A 53 -4.27 -4.29 5.59
N LEU A 54 -4.03 -4.00 6.88
CA LEU A 54 -2.90 -3.18 7.30
C LEU A 54 -1.54 -3.86 7.02
N GLU A 55 -1.45 -5.16 7.28
CA GLU A 55 -0.27 -5.98 6.94
C GLU A 55 -0.02 -5.97 5.42
N ALA A 56 -1.07 -6.20 4.61
CA ALA A 56 -0.98 -6.15 3.16
C ALA A 56 -0.64 -4.74 2.62
N TYR A 57 -1.18 -3.69 3.24
CA TYR A 57 -0.90 -2.31 2.87
C TYR A 57 0.57 -1.94 3.12
N ARG A 58 1.16 -2.42 4.21
CA ARG A 58 2.58 -2.24 4.52
C ARG A 58 3.50 -2.91 3.48
N ASP A 59 3.07 -3.98 2.84
CA ASP A 59 3.82 -4.63 1.77
C ASP A 59 3.57 -4.00 0.38
N CYS A 60 2.59 -3.11 0.25
CA CYS A 60 2.19 -2.51 -1.01
C CYS A 60 3.25 -1.54 -1.56
N GLY A 61 3.49 -1.59 -2.87
CA GLY A 61 4.46 -0.72 -3.56
C GLY A 61 5.91 -1.22 -3.53
N LEU A 62 6.23 -2.21 -2.68
CA LEU A 62 7.53 -2.86 -2.63
C LEU A 62 7.64 -3.92 -3.73
N LEU A 63 8.38 -3.63 -4.81
CA LEU A 63 8.51 -4.55 -5.95
C LEU A 63 9.13 -5.92 -5.58
N CYS A 64 9.92 -5.99 -4.51
CA CYS A 64 10.46 -7.24 -3.97
C CYS A 64 9.39 -8.14 -3.32
N ARG A 65 8.22 -7.61 -2.96
CA ARG A 65 7.06 -8.35 -2.42
C ARG A 65 6.10 -8.82 -3.51
N GLY A 66 6.38 -8.52 -4.78
CA GLY A 66 5.52 -8.80 -5.94
C GLY A 66 4.79 -7.57 -6.45
N PHE A 67 4.11 -7.71 -7.60
CA PHE A 67 3.31 -6.63 -8.19
C PHE A 67 2.16 -7.18 -9.03
N ALA A 68 1.04 -6.45 -9.06
CA ALA A 68 -0.07 -6.73 -9.96
C ALA A 68 0.06 -5.92 -11.26
N ARG A 69 -0.26 -6.55 -12.39
CA ARG A 69 -0.48 -5.86 -13.68
C ARG A 69 -1.97 -5.87 -13.98
N LEU A 70 -2.54 -4.69 -14.13
CA LEU A 70 -3.95 -4.49 -14.45
C LEU A 70 -4.04 -3.86 -15.85
N ARG A 71 -5.05 -4.27 -16.61
CA ARG A 71 -5.48 -3.58 -17.83
C ARG A 71 -6.93 -3.18 -17.65
N CYS A 72 -7.25 -1.94 -18.02
CA CYS A 72 -8.64 -1.50 -18.15
C CYS A 72 -9.27 -2.12 -19.38
#